data_AF-A0A438C2G5-F1
#
_entry.id   AF-A0A438C2G5-F1
#
_cell.length_a   1.000
_cell.length_b   1.000
_cell.length_c   1.000
_cell.angle_alpha   90.00
_cell.angle_beta   90.00
_cell.angle_gamma   90.00
#
_symmetry.space_group_name_H-M   'P 1'
#
loop_
_entity.id
_entity.type
_entity.pdbx_description
1 polymer ?
#
loop_
_entity_poly.entity_id
_entity_poly.type
_entity_poly.pdbx_seq_one_letter_code
_entity_poly.pdbx_strand_id
1 'polypeptide(L)'
;MAPEVLRNEPSDEKCDVFSFGVILWELSTLQQPWGGMNPMQVVGAVGFQHRRLDIPDDMDPVVADIIRRCWHTNPKMRPTFAEIMATLKPLQKPITSSQVPRPSASISSGQERVQPSRAAEEPAE
;
A
#
# COMPACT_ATOMS: atom_id res chain seq x y z
N MET A 1 -2.14 -4.47 9.52
CA MET A 1 -1.42 -5.01 10.70
C MET A 1 -1.78 -6.47 10.89
N ALA A 2 -0.83 -7.27 11.39
CA ALA A 2 -1.06 -8.69 11.69
C ALA A 2 -1.97 -8.89 12.92
N PRO A 3 -2.70 -10.02 13.02
CA PRO A 3 -3.59 -10.29 14.15
C PRO A 3 -2.90 -10.24 15.51
N GLU A 4 -1.71 -10.82 15.65
CA GLU A 4 -0.94 -10.85 16.89
C GLU A 4 -0.52 -9.44 17.36
N VAL A 5 -0.17 -8.55 16.41
CA VAL A 5 0.16 -7.15 16.72
C VAL A 5 -1.09 -6.41 17.21
N LEU A 6 -2.23 -6.62 16.54
CA LEU A 6 -3.51 -6.02 16.92
C LEU A 6 -4.00 -6.49 18.29
N ARG A 7 -3.62 -7.71 18.70
CA ARG A 7 -3.92 -8.29 20.03
C ARG A 7 -2.86 -7.98 21.08
N ASN A 8 -1.82 -7.22 20.74
CA ASN A 8 -0.69 -6.93 21.62
C ASN A 8 0.01 -8.21 22.16
N GLU A 9 0.13 -9.22 21.29
CA GLU A 9 0.85 -10.47 21.54
C GLU A 9 2.31 -10.36 21.05
N PRO A 10 3.22 -11.28 21.48
CA PRO A 10 4.57 -11.32 20.94
C PRO A 10 4.57 -11.46 19.41
N SER A 11 5.30 -10.56 18.75
CA SER A 11 5.43 -10.51 17.29
C SER A 11 6.90 -10.49 16.88
N ASP A 12 7.18 -11.08 15.72
CA ASP A 12 8.48 -11.08 15.05
C ASP A 12 8.33 -10.49 13.63
N GLU A 13 9.34 -10.65 12.77
CA GLU A 13 9.32 -10.13 11.40
C GLU A 13 8.17 -10.70 10.55
N LYS A 14 7.51 -11.79 10.97
CA LYS A 14 6.36 -12.35 10.25
C LYS A 14 5.14 -11.45 10.32
N CYS A 15 5.07 -10.49 11.24
CA CYS A 15 4.00 -9.50 11.24
C CYS A 15 4.11 -8.52 10.04
N ASP A 16 5.33 -8.26 9.56
CA ASP A 16 5.57 -7.47 8.35
C ASP A 16 5.16 -8.26 7.11
N VAL A 17 5.37 -9.57 7.08
CA VAL A 17 4.90 -10.45 6.00
C VAL A 17 3.38 -10.39 5.85
N PHE A 18 2.65 -10.40 6.97
CA PHE A 18 1.19 -10.24 6.92
C PHE A 18 0.79 -8.89 6.32
N SER A 19 1.44 -7.81 6.79
CA SER A 19 1.17 -6.45 6.33
C SER A 19 1.55 -6.26 4.86
N PHE A 20 2.61 -6.93 4.39
CA PHE A 20 2.94 -7.00 2.97
C PHE A 20 1.83 -7.66 2.15
N GLY A 21 1.23 -8.75 2.64
CA GLY A 21 0.07 -9.37 1.98
C GLY A 21 -1.12 -8.41 1.83
N VAL A 22 -1.33 -7.53 2.82
CA VAL A 22 -2.35 -6.46 2.74
C VAL A 22 -2.02 -5.45 1.65
N ILE A 23 -0.77 -4.98 1.59
CA ILE A 23 -0.32 -4.03 0.57
C ILE A 23 -0.39 -4.66 -0.82
N LEU A 24 0.02 -5.91 -0.97
CA LEU A 24 -0.02 -6.61 -2.26
C LEU A 24 -1.47 -6.76 -2.75
N TRP A 25 -2.42 -7.04 -1.84
CA TRP A 25 -3.84 -7.03 -2.17
C TRP A 25 -4.33 -5.62 -2.59
N GLU A 26 -3.95 -4.57 -1.85
CA GLU A 26 -4.34 -3.19 -2.17
C GLU A 26 -3.85 -2.78 -3.55
N LEU A 27 -2.59 -3.09 -3.89
CA LEU A 27 -2.02 -2.80 -5.20
C LEU A 27 -2.66 -3.61 -6.32
N SER A 28 -3.04 -4.85 -6.04
CA SER A 28 -3.63 -5.75 -7.05
C SER A 28 -5.10 -5.43 -7.32
N THR A 29 -5.81 -4.90 -6.34
CA THR A 29 -7.26 -4.59 -6.45
C THR A 29 -7.54 -3.11 -6.65
N LEU A 30 -6.57 -2.24 -6.35
CA LEU A 30 -6.71 -0.78 -6.28
C LEU A 30 -7.83 -0.32 -5.33
N GLN A 31 -8.18 -1.15 -4.35
CA GLN A 31 -9.24 -0.88 -3.38
C GLN A 31 -8.66 -0.56 -2.01
N GLN A 32 -9.38 0.27 -1.25
CA GLN A 32 -9.02 0.54 0.13
C GLN A 32 -9.18 -0.73 0.99
N PRO A 33 -8.12 -1.16 1.67
CA PRO A 33 -8.19 -2.24 2.64
C PRO A 33 -9.24 -1.95 3.72
N TRP A 34 -10.17 -2.90 3.94
CA TRP A 34 -11.20 -2.83 4.99
C TRP A 34 -12.07 -1.56 4.87
N GLY A 35 -12.35 -1.13 3.62
CA GLY A 35 -13.18 0.03 3.34
C GLY A 35 -14.50 0.03 4.12
N GLY A 36 -14.87 1.20 4.66
CA GLY A 36 -16.07 1.38 5.49
C GLY A 36 -15.93 0.95 6.95
N MET A 37 -14.78 0.41 7.37
CA MET A 37 -14.49 0.13 8.78
C MET A 37 -13.64 1.22 9.42
N ASN A 38 -13.96 1.59 10.65
CA ASN A 38 -13.08 2.40 11.47
C ASN A 38 -11.93 1.55 12.07
N PRO A 39 -10.84 2.18 12.58
CA PRO A 39 -9.69 1.44 13.09
C PRO A 39 -10.02 0.39 14.16
N MET A 40 -10.95 0.68 15.07
CA MET A 40 -11.35 -0.25 16.13
C MET A 40 -12.11 -1.46 15.57
N GLN A 41 -12.95 -1.26 14.56
CA GLN A 41 -13.62 -2.35 13.85
C GLN A 41 -12.60 -3.25 13.13
N VAL A 42 -11.55 -2.67 12.54
CA VAL A 42 -10.47 -3.46 11.91
C VAL A 42 -9.72 -4.30 12.94
N VAL A 43 -9.42 -3.74 14.12
CA VAL A 43 -8.82 -4.50 15.25
C VAL A 43 -9.69 -5.70 15.61
N GLY A 44 -11.00 -5.50 15.78
CA GLY A 44 -11.97 -6.57 16.05
C GLY A 44 -12.00 -7.65 14.95
N ALA A 45 -12.15 -7.21 13.70
CA ALA A 45 -12.31 -8.10 12.56
C ALA A 45 -11.06 -8.94 12.28
N VAL A 46 -9.87 -8.32 12.27
CA VAL A 46 -8.62 -9.00 11.92
C VAL A 46 -8.03 -9.73 13.12
N GLY A 47 -7.96 -9.05 14.27
CA GLY A 47 -7.35 -9.57 15.48
C GLY A 47 -8.15 -10.72 16.09
N PHE A 48 -9.47 -10.59 16.15
CA PHE A 48 -10.30 -11.51 16.94
C PHE A 48 -11.23 -12.38 16.08
N GLN A 49 -11.79 -11.86 14.99
CA GLN A 49 -12.72 -12.60 14.14
C GLN A 49 -12.05 -13.38 13.00
N HIS A 50 -10.72 -13.29 12.87
CA HIS A 50 -9.94 -13.96 11.83
C HIS A 50 -10.37 -13.58 10.40
N ARG A 51 -11.02 -12.42 10.24
CA ARG A 51 -11.45 -11.92 8.94
C ARG A 51 -10.23 -11.62 8.07
N ARG A 52 -10.36 -11.89 6.78
CA ARG A 52 -9.42 -11.52 5.71
C ARG A 52 -10.19 -10.75 4.63
N LEU A 53 -9.46 -10.08 3.75
CA LEU A 53 -10.07 -9.50 2.55
C LEU A 53 -10.42 -10.60 1.57
N ASP A 54 -11.46 -10.34 0.79
CA ASP A 54 -11.84 -11.21 -0.30
C ASP A 54 -10.82 -11.07 -1.44
N ILE A 55 -10.39 -12.20 -1.99
CA ILE A 55 -9.49 -12.25 -3.14
C ILE A 55 -10.35 -12.45 -4.39
N PRO A 56 -10.42 -11.47 -5.30
CA PRO A 56 -11.15 -11.60 -6.56
C PRO A 56 -10.71 -12.80 -7.40
N ASP A 57 -11.65 -13.44 -8.09
CA ASP A 57 -11.40 -14.61 -8.93
C ASP A 57 -10.58 -14.29 -10.20
N ASP A 58 -10.58 -13.03 -10.62
CA ASP A 58 -9.83 -12.53 -11.78
C ASP A 58 -8.39 -12.10 -11.44
N MET A 59 -7.99 -12.17 -10.18
CA MET A 59 -6.62 -11.91 -9.74
C MET A 59 -5.65 -12.98 -10.26
N ASP A 60 -4.43 -12.57 -10.63
CA ASP A 60 -3.37 -13.52 -11.01
C ASP A 60 -3.20 -14.61 -9.93
N PRO A 61 -3.30 -15.91 -10.29
CA PRO A 61 -3.30 -17.00 -9.32
C PRO A 61 -2.04 -17.06 -8.45
N VAL A 62 -0.88 -16.63 -8.98
CA VAL A 62 0.39 -16.62 -8.25
C VAL A 62 0.37 -15.52 -7.21
N VAL A 63 -0.12 -14.33 -7.56
CA VAL A 63 -0.29 -13.22 -6.62
C VAL A 63 -1.30 -13.57 -5.53
N ALA A 64 -2.44 -14.16 -5.92
CA ALA A 64 -3.46 -14.62 -4.99
C ALA A 64 -2.92 -15.66 -3.99
N ASP A 65 -2.10 -16.62 -4.44
CA ASP A 65 -1.45 -17.59 -3.56
C ASP A 65 -0.49 -16.94 -2.56
N ILE A 66 0.35 -16.00 -3.02
CA ILE A 66 1.27 -15.24 -2.14
C ILE A 66 0.49 -14.53 -1.04
N ILE A 67 -0.59 -13.82 -1.40
CA ILE A 67 -1.44 -13.11 -0.44
C ILE A 67 -2.01 -14.07 0.61
N ARG A 68 -2.58 -15.21 0.18
CA ARG A 68 -3.13 -16.23 1.11
C ARG A 68 -2.08 -16.75 2.08
N ARG A 69 -0.87 -17.07 1.58
CA ARG A 69 0.24 -17.55 2.42
C ARG A 69 0.73 -16.49 3.41
N CYS A 70 0.77 -15.22 3.01
CA CYS A 70 1.10 -14.10 3.91
C CYS A 70 0.08 -13.95 5.05
N TRP A 71 -1.18 -14.32 4.82
CA TRP A 71 -2.28 -14.19 5.77
C TRP A 71 -2.53 -15.41 6.66
N HIS A 72 -1.63 -16.39 6.63
CA HIS A 72 -1.75 -17.57 7.47
C HIS A 72 -1.83 -17.18 8.96
N THR A 73 -2.76 -17.81 9.69
CA THR A 73 -3.04 -17.50 11.11
C THR A 73 -1.82 -17.74 11.99
N ASN A 74 -1.15 -18.88 11.82
CA ASN A 74 0.14 -19.15 12.47
C ASN A 74 1.27 -18.36 11.76
N PRO A 75 1.96 -17.42 12.44
CA PRO A 75 3.05 -16.63 11.86
C PRO A 75 4.20 -17.49 11.32
N LYS A 76 4.46 -18.65 11.94
CA LYS A 76 5.54 -19.56 11.52
C LYS A 76 5.32 -20.15 10.13
N MET A 77 4.06 -20.29 9.71
CA MET A 77 3.68 -20.81 8.40
C MET A 77 3.66 -19.73 7.30
N ARG A 78 3.80 -18.45 7.69
CA ARG A 78 3.94 -17.37 6.70
C ARG A 78 5.30 -17.50 6.02
N PRO A 79 5.38 -17.27 4.70
CA PRO A 79 6.64 -17.36 3.97
C PRO A 79 7.61 -16.27 4.42
N THR A 80 8.88 -16.49 4.16
CA THR A 80 9.92 -15.46 4.24
C THR A 80 9.83 -14.53 3.04
N PHE A 81 10.35 -13.30 3.15
CA PHE A 81 10.45 -12.42 2.00
C PHE A 81 11.29 -13.01 0.86
N ALA A 82 12.30 -13.85 1.17
CA ALA A 82 13.08 -14.54 0.14
C ALA A 82 12.21 -15.49 -0.70
N GLU A 83 11.33 -16.27 -0.06
CA GLU A 83 10.38 -17.16 -0.74
C GLU A 83 9.34 -16.37 -1.54
N ILE A 84 8.84 -15.25 -1.00
CA ILE A 84 7.93 -14.35 -1.71
C ILE A 84 8.61 -13.81 -2.97
N MET A 85 9.82 -13.27 -2.86
CA MET A 85 10.58 -12.73 -4.00
C MET A 85 10.86 -13.81 -5.05
N ALA A 86 11.23 -15.02 -4.63
CA ALA A 86 11.43 -16.14 -5.54
C ALA A 86 10.16 -16.49 -6.32
N THR A 87 8.99 -16.37 -5.69
CA THR A 87 7.68 -16.60 -6.33
C THR A 87 7.30 -15.46 -7.28
N LEU A 88 7.64 -14.20 -6.96
CA LEU A 88 7.34 -13.03 -7.79
C LEU A 88 8.27 -12.87 -8.99
N LYS A 89 9.52 -13.31 -8.88
CA LYS A 89 10.56 -13.09 -9.90
C LYS A 89 10.15 -13.55 -11.32
N PRO A 90 9.49 -14.72 -11.52
CA PRO A 90 9.05 -15.15 -12.85
C PRO A 90 7.96 -14.26 -13.46
N LEU A 91 7.21 -13.50 -12.65
CA LEU A 91 6.16 -12.60 -13.12
C LEU A 91 6.70 -11.27 -13.65
N GLN A 92 7.97 -10.95 -13.35
CA GLN A 92 8.60 -9.72 -13.81
C GLN A 92 8.89 -9.82 -15.31
N LYS A 93 8.04 -9.19 -16.12
CA LYS A 93 8.41 -8.86 -17.50
C LYS A 93 9.45 -7.74 -17.43
N PRO A 94 10.57 -7.82 -18.19
CA PRO A 94 11.49 -6.70 -18.28
C PRO A 94 10.70 -5.49 -18.77
N ILE A 95 10.71 -4.41 -17.97
CA ILE A 95 10.17 -3.12 -18.40
C ILE A 95 11.11 -2.63 -19.50
N THR A 96 10.84 -2.99 -20.74
CA THR A 96 11.49 -2.36 -21.89
C THR A 96 11.12 -0.89 -21.84
N SER A 97 12.09 -0.05 -21.49
CA SER A 97 12.03 1.41 -21.42
C SER A 97 11.75 2.04 -22.79
N SER A 98 10.62 1.74 -23.38
CA SER A 98 10.15 2.32 -24.62
C SER A 98 8.70 2.69 -24.39
N GLN A 99 8.40 3.98 -24.48
CA GLN A 99 7.07 4.60 -24.33
C GLN A 99 6.70 5.07 -22.91
N VAL A 100 7.50 5.98 -22.36
CA VAL A 100 6.92 7.13 -21.67
C VAL A 100 7.21 8.35 -22.54
N PRO A 101 6.23 8.90 -23.28
CA PRO A 101 6.40 10.21 -23.90
C PRO A 101 6.65 11.22 -22.78
N ARG A 102 7.89 11.71 -22.67
CA ARG A 102 8.18 12.85 -21.79
C ARG A 102 7.40 14.04 -22.36
N PRO A 103 6.54 14.72 -21.57
CA PRO A 103 6.03 16.01 -22.00
C PRO A 103 7.22 16.97 -22.14
N SER A 104 7.48 17.42 -23.36
CA SER A 104 8.46 18.46 -23.65
C SER A 104 8.00 19.74 -22.96
N ALA A 105 8.65 20.09 -21.84
CA ALA A 105 8.47 21.38 -21.21
C ALA A 105 9.00 22.47 -22.14
N SER A 106 8.10 23.10 -22.90
CA SER A 106 8.35 24.37 -23.55
C SER A 106 8.13 25.46 -22.51
N ILE A 107 9.21 25.85 -21.83
CA ILE A 107 9.21 27.04 -20.98
C ILE A 107 9.19 28.24 -21.93
N SER A 108 7.99 28.79 -22.16
CA SER A 108 7.86 30.14 -22.69
C SER A 108 8.11 31.11 -21.54
N SER A 109 9.22 31.83 -21.63
CA SER A 109 9.62 32.91 -20.74
C SER A 109 8.58 34.03 -20.75
N GLY A 110 7.63 33.98 -19.82
CA GLY A 110 6.72 35.07 -19.47
C GLY A 110 7.35 35.94 -18.39
N GLN A 111 7.74 37.15 -18.78
CA GLN A 111 8.40 38.15 -17.96
C GLN A 111 7.36 38.83 -17.03
N GLU A 112 7.28 38.42 -15.76
CA GLU A 112 6.39 39.07 -14.79
C GLU A 112 7.13 40.23 -14.10
N ARG A 113 6.78 41.45 -14.50
CA ARG A 113 7.30 42.71 -13.97
C ARG A 113 6.69 42.97 -12.59
N VAL A 114 7.49 42.80 -11.54
CA VAL A 114 7.12 43.20 -10.16
C VAL A 114 7.03 44.73 -10.09
N GLN A 115 5.85 45.26 -9.74
CA GLN A 115 5.67 46.64 -9.27
C GLN A 115 5.53 46.64 -7.75
N PRO A 116 6.17 47.57 -7.01
CA PRO A 116 6.01 47.67 -5.57
C PRO A 116 4.82 48.58 -5.23
N SER A 117 3.83 48.05 -4.50
CA SER A 117 2.74 48.86 -3.91
C SER A 117 2.95 49.01 -2.40
N ARG A 118 3.64 50.10 -2.07
CA ARG A 118 3.50 51.03 -0.93
C ARG A 118 2.61 50.62 0.27
N ALA A 119 3.21 50.79 1.45
CA ALA A 119 2.64 50.72 2.79
C ALA A 119 1.58 51.78 3.13
N ALA A 120 0.67 51.40 4.04
CA ALA A 120 -0.12 52.17 5.02
C ALA A 120 -1.38 51.33 5.34
N GLU A 121 -1.94 51.17 6.53
CA GLU A 121 -1.78 51.66 7.91
C GLU A 121 -2.69 50.72 8.75
N GLU A 122 -2.36 50.41 10.01
CA GLU A 122 -3.35 49.91 10.98
C GLU A 122 -4.42 51.00 11.26
N PRO A 123 -5.63 50.64 11.74
CA PRO A 123 -5.84 50.69 13.19
C PRO A 123 -6.80 49.63 13.77
N ALA A 124 -6.67 49.53 15.10
CA ALA A 124 -7.43 48.84 16.13
C ALA A 124 -8.96 48.74 15.99
N GLU A 125 -9.51 47.60 16.43
CA GLU A 125 -10.41 47.48 17.59
C GLU A 125 -10.37 46.05 18.17
#